data_AF-A0A1I4I6C0-F1
#
_entry.id   AF-A0A1I4I6C0-F1
#
_cell.length_a   1.000
_cell.length_b   1.000
_cell.length_c   1.000
_cell.angle_alpha   90.00
_cell.angle_beta   90.00
_cell.angle_gamma   90.00
#
_symmetry.space_group_name_H-M   'P 1'
#
loop_
_entity.id
_entity.type
_entity.pdbx_description
1 polymer ?
#
loop_
_entity_poly.entity_id
_entity_poly.type
_entity_poly.pdbx_seq_one_letter_code
_entity_poly.pdbx_strand_id
1 'polypeptide(L)'
;MSMKKDKHITMREAKERTGLTSRQIRYYDEQNLIFPARSKGNQRLFSESDLQRLLKIKKLLAAGNSIETIRLKMKTPQAKEIDPYAQLSEFEDSINDYADEELDSLYPVSNRFALLKKLTFNDHDINDQEFEEEN
;
A
#
# COMPACT_ATOMS: atom_id res chain seq x y z
N MET A 1 3.26 -15.81 19.72
CA MET A 1 2.28 -15.72 20.83
C MET A 1 2.37 -14.33 21.47
N SER A 2 1.51 -13.38 21.08
CA SER A 2 1.09 -12.19 21.88
C SER A 2 0.39 -11.18 20.96
N MET A 3 -0.92 -11.33 20.76
CA MET A 3 -1.77 -10.30 20.10
C MET A 3 -2.77 -9.65 21.07
N LYS A 4 -2.71 -10.01 22.36
CA LYS A 4 -3.63 -9.51 23.40
C LYS A 4 -3.10 -8.28 24.15
N LYS A 5 -1.80 -7.96 24.07
CA LYS A 5 -1.16 -6.98 24.96
C LYS A 5 -1.32 -5.51 24.56
N ASP A 6 -1.78 -5.20 23.35
CA ASP A 6 -1.67 -3.83 22.81
C ASP A 6 -3.02 -3.12 22.61
N LYS A 7 -4.14 -3.77 22.92
CA LYS A 7 -5.47 -3.16 22.80
C LYS A 7 -5.78 -2.30 24.03
N HIS A 8 -5.39 -1.03 24.00
CA HIS A 8 -5.58 -0.06 25.09
C HIS A 8 -6.34 1.21 24.64
N ILE A 9 -6.54 1.39 23.35
CA ILE A 9 -7.13 2.61 22.78
C ILE A 9 -8.64 2.59 23.04
N THR A 10 -9.17 3.67 23.58
CA THR A 10 -10.59 3.76 23.95
C THR A 10 -11.47 4.20 22.77
N MET A 11 -12.80 4.04 22.88
CA MET A 11 -13.75 4.55 21.88
C MET A 11 -13.60 6.05 21.64
N ARG A 12 -13.32 6.84 22.69
CA ARG A 12 -13.13 8.29 22.56
C ARG A 12 -11.94 8.58 21.65
N GLU A 13 -10.81 7.97 21.94
CA GLU A 13 -9.57 8.15 21.20
C GLU A 13 -9.66 7.61 19.77
N ALA A 14 -10.32 6.47 19.57
CA ALA A 14 -10.57 5.93 18.23
C ALA A 14 -11.39 6.89 17.36
N LYS A 15 -12.40 7.55 17.91
CA LYS A 15 -13.18 8.57 17.19
C LYS A 15 -12.30 9.76 16.79
N GLU A 16 -11.48 10.25 17.71
CA GLU A 16 -10.61 11.40 17.50
C GLU A 16 -9.57 11.12 16.40
N ARG A 17 -8.92 9.96 16.45
CA ARG A 17 -7.91 9.56 15.46
C ARG A 17 -8.49 9.22 14.09
N THR A 18 -9.71 8.67 14.00
CA THR A 18 -10.30 8.23 12.72
C THR A 18 -11.29 9.22 12.11
N GLY A 19 -11.82 10.15 12.91
CA GLY A 19 -12.92 11.03 12.55
C GLY A 19 -14.25 10.29 12.32
N LEU A 20 -14.36 9.04 12.76
CA LEU A 20 -15.60 8.26 12.66
C LEU A 20 -16.48 8.48 13.89
N THR A 21 -17.79 8.33 13.71
CA THR A 21 -18.73 8.34 14.82
C THR A 21 -18.68 7.03 15.61
N SER A 22 -19.09 7.06 16.89
CA SER A 22 -19.21 5.84 17.70
C SER A 22 -20.19 4.83 17.09
N ARG A 23 -21.24 5.31 16.41
CA ARG A 23 -22.21 4.47 15.71
C ARG A 23 -21.56 3.71 14.55
N GLN A 24 -20.76 4.38 13.73
CA GLN A 24 -20.03 3.75 12.63
C GLN A 24 -19.05 2.69 13.13
N ILE A 25 -18.26 3.00 14.16
CA ILE A 25 -17.29 2.04 14.73
C ILE A 25 -18.00 0.80 15.27
N ARG A 26 -19.13 0.96 15.98
CA ARG A 26 -19.94 -0.17 16.47
C ARG A 26 -20.53 -0.98 15.32
N TYR A 27 -21.02 -0.30 14.28
CA TYR A 27 -21.54 -0.98 13.10
C TYR A 27 -20.46 -1.81 12.41
N TYR A 28 -19.23 -1.32 12.28
CA TYR A 28 -18.13 -2.10 11.70
C TYR A 28 -17.70 -3.29 12.57
N ASP A 29 -17.77 -3.16 13.89
CA ASP A 29 -17.60 -4.28 14.83
C ASP A 29 -18.69 -5.35 14.63
N GLU A 30 -19.97 -4.95 14.58
CA GLU A 30 -21.10 -5.85 14.30
C GLU A 30 -21.00 -6.54 12.94
N GLN A 31 -20.45 -5.85 11.93
CA GLN A 31 -20.18 -6.42 10.61
C GLN A 31 -18.90 -7.27 10.55
N ASN A 32 -18.26 -7.56 11.70
CA ASN A 32 -17.03 -8.33 11.84
C ASN A 32 -15.88 -7.78 10.98
N LEU A 33 -15.85 -6.47 10.77
CA LEU A 33 -14.77 -5.79 10.06
C LEU A 33 -13.62 -5.39 10.98
N ILE A 34 -13.86 -5.31 12.29
CA ILE A 34 -12.85 -5.07 13.31
C ILE A 34 -13.10 -6.00 14.50
N PHE A 35 -12.08 -6.24 15.33
CA PHE A 35 -12.18 -7.20 16.44
C PHE A 35 -11.66 -6.58 17.75
N PRO A 36 -12.32 -5.57 18.32
CA PRO A 36 -11.89 -4.93 19.55
C PRO A 36 -11.87 -5.91 20.73
N ALA A 37 -10.93 -5.73 21.65
CA ALA A 37 -10.97 -6.41 22.94
C ALA A 37 -12.01 -5.77 23.86
N ARG A 38 -12.38 -6.48 24.93
CA ARG A 38 -13.22 -5.95 26.00
C ARG A 38 -12.38 -5.76 27.27
N SER A 39 -12.52 -4.59 27.88
CA SER A 39 -11.99 -4.29 29.22
C SER A 39 -12.81 -5.01 30.31
N LYS A 40 -12.31 -5.05 31.55
CA LYS A 40 -13.05 -5.55 32.73
C LYS A 40 -14.40 -4.84 32.91
N GLY A 41 -14.50 -3.56 32.54
CA GLY A 41 -15.76 -2.80 32.55
C GLY A 41 -16.62 -2.94 31.30
N ASN A 42 -16.42 -4.00 30.49
CA ASN A 42 -17.10 -4.26 29.21
C ASN A 42 -16.96 -3.15 28.14
N GLN A 43 -15.96 -2.27 28.28
CA GLN A 43 -15.64 -1.25 27.29
C GLN A 43 -14.83 -1.84 26.14
N ARG A 44 -15.07 -1.36 24.91
CA ARG A 44 -14.27 -1.75 23.74
C ARG A 44 -12.90 -1.09 23.78
N LEU A 45 -11.87 -1.90 23.60
CA LEU A 45 -10.47 -1.49 23.48
C LEU A 45 -9.93 -1.87 22.11
N PHE A 46 -9.31 -0.91 21.45
CA PHE A 46 -8.77 -1.02 20.10
C PHE A 46 -7.24 -1.07 20.16
N SER A 47 -6.64 -1.70 19.15
CA SER A 47 -5.20 -1.60 18.85
C SER A 47 -4.95 -0.61 17.73
N GLU A 48 -3.70 -0.25 17.52
CA GLU A 48 -3.29 0.55 16.36
C GLU A 48 -3.69 -0.12 15.03
N SER A 49 -3.58 -1.45 14.96
CA SER A 49 -4.02 -2.22 13.77
C SER A 49 -5.52 -2.08 13.49
N ASP A 50 -6.35 -2.00 14.53
CA ASP A 50 -7.79 -1.78 14.38
C ASP A 50 -8.08 -0.36 13.87
N LEU A 51 -7.30 0.64 14.29
CA LEU A 51 -7.42 2.02 13.79
C LEU A 51 -7.04 2.12 12.31
N GLN A 52 -5.93 1.52 11.90
CA GLN A 52 -5.53 1.46 10.49
C GLN A 52 -6.62 0.80 9.64
N ARG A 53 -7.24 -0.25 10.17
CA ARG A 53 -8.36 -0.95 9.53
C ARG A 53 -9.59 -0.04 9.39
N LEU A 54 -9.94 0.72 10.43
CA LEU A 54 -11.03 1.70 10.40
C LEU A 54 -10.79 2.81 9.35
N LEU A 55 -9.57 3.35 9.27
CA LEU A 55 -9.20 4.34 8.27
C LEU A 55 -9.32 3.78 6.84
N LYS A 56 -8.94 2.52 6.66
CA LYS A 56 -9.07 1.83 5.37
C LYS A 56 -10.52 1.63 4.96
N ILE A 57 -11.38 1.22 5.90
CA ILE A 57 -12.83 1.09 5.67
C ILE A 57 -13.39 2.45 5.24
N LYS A 58 -13.00 3.54 5.92
CA LYS A 58 -13.41 4.91 5.57
C LYS A 58 -13.03 5.28 4.12
N LYS A 59 -11.79 4.99 3.71
CA LYS A 59 -11.32 5.25 2.33
C LYS A 59 -12.11 4.44 1.29
N LEU A 60 -12.38 3.17 1.57
CA LEU A 60 -13.13 2.31 0.64
C LEU A 60 -14.60 2.73 0.51
N LEU A 61 -15.22 3.17 1.61
CA LEU A 61 -16.58 3.74 1.59
C LEU A 61 -16.62 5.05 0.80
N ALA A 62 -15.63 5.92 0.97
CA ALA A 62 -15.52 7.15 0.18
C ALA A 62 -15.37 6.88 -1.33
N ALA A 63 -14.74 5.77 -1.69
CA ALA A 63 -14.65 5.29 -3.07
C ALA A 63 -15.94 4.59 -3.58
N GLY A 64 -17.05 4.65 -2.83
CA GLY A 64 -18.35 4.11 -3.25
C GLY A 64 -18.50 2.59 -3.11
N ASN A 65 -17.60 1.90 -2.40
CA ASN A 65 -17.70 0.45 -2.22
C ASN A 65 -18.79 0.12 -1.18
N SER A 66 -19.57 -0.93 -1.45
CA SER A 66 -20.49 -1.50 -0.45
C SER A 66 -19.72 -2.18 0.69
N ILE A 67 -20.35 -2.27 1.86
CA ILE A 67 -19.80 -2.96 3.04
C ILE A 67 -19.46 -4.43 2.75
N GLU A 68 -20.24 -5.10 1.91
CA GLU A 68 -19.98 -6.48 1.50
C GLU A 68 -18.70 -6.59 0.66
N THR A 69 -18.53 -5.68 -0.30
CA THR A 69 -17.31 -5.55 -1.12
C THR A 69 -16.10 -5.26 -0.24
N ILE A 70 -16.26 -4.37 0.74
CA ILE A 70 -15.20 -4.05 1.72
C ILE A 70 -14.83 -5.29 2.52
N ARG A 71 -15.81 -6.06 3.01
CA ARG A 71 -15.56 -7.32 3.73
C ARG A 71 -14.73 -8.29 2.89
N LEU A 72 -15.06 -8.44 1.61
CA LEU A 72 -14.31 -9.30 0.68
C LEU A 72 -12.87 -8.80 0.51
N LYS A 73 -12.67 -7.51 0.18
CA LYS A 73 -11.35 -6.88 0.01
C LYS A 73 -10.47 -6.92 1.28
N MET A 74 -11.09 -6.99 2.46
CA MET A 74 -10.41 -7.06 3.74
C MET A 74 -10.08 -8.49 4.21
N LYS A 75 -10.68 -9.52 3.58
CA LYS A 75 -10.36 -10.94 3.81
C LYS A 75 -9.20 -11.40 2.95
N THR A 76 -9.12 -10.92 1.71
CA THR A 76 -7.98 -11.21 0.85
C THR A 76 -6.73 -10.60 1.49
N PRO A 77 -5.67 -11.38 1.75
CA PRO A 77 -4.38 -10.82 2.10
C PRO A 77 -4.02 -9.90 0.96
N GLN A 78 -4.00 -8.60 1.22
CA GLN A 78 -3.52 -7.67 0.22
C GLN A 78 -2.07 -8.06 -0.01
N ALA A 79 -1.78 -8.53 -1.22
CA ALA A 79 -0.42 -8.52 -1.73
C ALA A 79 0.08 -7.11 -1.39
N LYS A 80 1.07 -7.04 -0.51
CA LYS A 80 1.73 -5.80 -0.17
C LYS A 80 2.03 -5.16 -1.52
N GLU A 81 1.50 -3.97 -1.79
CA GLU A 81 1.98 -3.18 -2.92
C GLU A 81 3.44 -2.95 -2.60
N ILE A 82 4.30 -3.83 -3.12
CA ILE A 82 5.73 -3.64 -3.12
C ILE A 82 5.87 -2.46 -4.05
N ASP A 83 6.12 -1.28 -3.50
CA ASP A 83 6.57 -0.17 -4.32
C ASP A 83 7.88 -0.63 -4.97
N PRO A 84 7.90 -0.90 -6.29
CA PRO A 84 9.08 -1.44 -6.95
C PRO A 84 10.29 -0.50 -6.82
N TYR A 85 10.04 0.79 -6.53
CA TYR A 85 11.06 1.80 -6.31
C TYR A 85 11.64 1.81 -4.89
N ALA A 86 10.92 1.33 -3.88
CA ALA A 86 11.43 1.29 -2.50
C ALA A 86 12.54 0.24 -2.32
N GLN A 87 12.54 -0.81 -3.14
CA GLN A 87 13.59 -1.82 -3.17
C GLN A 87 14.81 -1.42 -4.01
N LEU A 88 14.67 -0.43 -4.89
CA LEU A 88 15.77 0.11 -5.70
C LEU A 88 16.70 1.00 -4.88
N SER A 89 16.20 1.79 -3.93
CA SER A 89 17.06 2.69 -3.14
C SER A 89 18.01 1.93 -2.21
N GLU A 90 17.55 0.84 -1.60
CA GLU A 90 18.41 -0.04 -0.78
C GLU A 90 19.49 -0.75 -1.63
N PHE A 91 19.27 -0.87 -2.94
CA PHE A 91 20.20 -1.50 -3.87
C PHE A 91 21.22 -0.50 -4.43
N GLU A 92 20.83 0.77 -4.65
CA GLU A 92 21.71 1.84 -5.16
C GLU A 92 22.83 2.21 -4.18
N ASP A 93 22.55 2.20 -2.88
CA ASP A 93 23.56 2.47 -1.86
C ASP A 93 24.69 1.43 -1.85
N SER A 94 24.44 0.20 -2.33
CA SER A 94 25.47 -0.86 -2.42
C SER A 94 26.37 -0.78 -3.66
N ILE A 95 25.98 0.00 -4.68
CA ILE A 95 26.74 0.13 -5.93
C ILE A 95 27.76 1.27 -5.83
N ASN A 96 27.54 2.25 -4.94
CA ASN A 96 28.41 3.42 -4.78
C ASN A 96 29.78 3.11 -4.16
N ASP A 97 29.99 1.92 -3.58
CA ASP A 97 31.31 1.51 -3.07
C ASP A 97 32.36 1.29 -4.19
N TYR A 98 31.94 1.21 -5.45
CA TYR A 98 32.83 0.93 -6.60
C TYR A 98 33.09 2.14 -7.52
N ALA A 99 32.73 3.36 -7.09
CA ALA A 99 32.80 4.55 -7.95
C ALA A 99 34.21 5.17 -8.11
N ASP A 100 35.26 4.56 -7.56
CA ASP A 100 36.64 5.07 -7.61
C ASP A 100 37.58 4.29 -8.55
N GLU A 101 37.12 3.22 -9.23
CA GLU A 101 37.92 2.54 -10.26
C GLU A 101 37.70 3.16 -11.64
N GLU A 102 38.77 3.77 -12.16
CA GLU A 102 38.89 4.42 -13.47
C GLU A 102 38.32 3.51 -14.58
N LEU A 103 37.17 3.90 -15.15
CA LEU A 103 36.41 3.17 -16.17
C LEU A 103 37.15 3.11 -17.51
N ASP A 104 38.12 2.19 -17.64
CA ASP A 104 38.89 1.98 -18.87
C ASP A 104 38.28 0.85 -19.72
N SER A 105 37.05 1.05 -20.23
CA SER A 105 36.51 0.36 -21.44
C SER A 105 35.06 0.77 -21.73
N LEU A 106 34.88 1.45 -22.86
CA LEU A 106 33.66 1.69 -23.66
C LEU A 106 32.31 1.56 -22.91
N TYR A 107 31.91 2.70 -22.34
CA TYR A 107 30.59 3.08 -21.81
C TYR A 107 30.30 2.82 -20.32
N PRO A 108 30.33 3.86 -19.47
CA PRO A 108 29.49 3.89 -18.28
C PRO A 108 28.07 4.23 -18.71
N VAL A 109 27.15 3.27 -18.57
CA VAL A 109 25.71 3.50 -18.79
C VAL A 109 25.18 4.32 -17.61
N SER A 110 25.46 5.62 -17.64
CA SER A 110 25.11 6.58 -16.60
C SER A 110 23.62 6.88 -16.50
N ASN A 111 22.78 6.20 -17.28
CA ASN A 111 21.35 6.19 -17.00
C ASN A 111 20.72 4.82 -17.31
N ARG A 112 21.11 3.81 -16.52
CA ARG A 112 20.53 2.45 -16.58
C ARG A 112 19.00 2.47 -16.49
N PHE A 113 18.42 3.44 -15.78
CA PHE A 113 16.98 3.67 -15.73
C PHE A 113 16.39 3.99 -17.11
N ALA A 114 17.06 4.82 -17.92
CA ALA A 114 16.63 5.15 -19.27
C ALA A 114 16.66 3.93 -20.21
N LEU A 115 17.61 3.01 -20.03
CA LEU A 115 17.64 1.75 -20.79
C LEU A 115 16.52 0.80 -20.36
N LEU A 116 16.31 0.62 -19.05
CA LEU A 116 15.24 -0.23 -18.53
C LEU A 116 13.86 0.27 -18.99
N LYS A 117 13.64 1.58 -18.95
CA LYS A 117 12.43 2.19 -19.51
C LYS A 117 12.26 1.88 -21.00
N LYS A 118 13.30 2.05 -21.82
CA LYS A 118 13.20 1.75 -23.26
C LYS A 118 12.91 0.27 -23.54
N LEU A 119 13.42 -0.65 -22.72
CA LEU A 119 13.20 -2.09 -22.87
C LEU A 119 11.78 -2.52 -22.48
N THR A 120 11.15 -1.88 -21.48
CA THR A 120 9.82 -2.26 -21.00
C THR A 120 8.67 -1.58 -21.75
N PHE A 121 8.92 -0.48 -22.46
CA PHE A 121 7.89 0.30 -23.17
C PHE A 121 7.57 -0.22 -24.59
N ASN A 122 8.18 -1.33 -25.04
CA ASN A 122 8.15 -1.73 -26.45
C ASN A 122 7.16 -2.86 -26.79
N ASP A 123 6.31 -3.30 -25.86
CA ASP A 123 5.49 -4.50 -26.05
C ASP A 123 4.00 -4.30 -26.32
N HIS A 124 3.42 -3.09 -26.38
CA HIS A 124 2.04 -2.92 -26.87
C HIS A 124 1.84 -1.64 -27.70
N ASP A 125 1.29 -1.86 -28.91
CA ASP A 125 0.72 -0.94 -29.91
C ASP A 125 1.78 -0.10 -30.67
N ILE A 126 1.88 -0.08 -32.01
CA ILE A 126 0.86 -0.04 -33.06
C ILE A 126 1.53 -0.57 -34.36
N ASN A 127 1.00 -1.68 -34.90
CA ASN A 127 1.19 -2.03 -36.31
C ASN A 127 -0.05 -1.53 -37.03
N ASP A 128 -0.04 -0.26 -37.44
CA ASP A 128 -1.04 0.31 -38.34
C ASP A 128 -0.40 1.45 -39.15
N GLN A 129 -0.39 1.22 -40.47
CA GLN A 129 -0.44 2.17 -41.59
C GLN A 129 0.87 2.88 -41.95
N GLU A 130 1.50 2.53 -43.09
CA GLU A 130 1.11 2.76 -44.49
C GLU A 130 1.35 4.21 -45.00
N PHE A 131 2.00 4.28 -46.18
CA PHE A 131 2.09 5.40 -47.16
C PHE A 131 2.79 6.70 -46.68
N GLU A 132 3.57 7.45 -47.46
CA GLU A 132 3.86 7.52 -48.91
C GLU A 132 5.13 8.38 -49.11
N GLU A 133 5.82 8.18 -50.25
CA GLU A 133 6.57 9.18 -51.06
C GLU A 133 7.75 9.96 -50.41
N GLU A 134 8.86 10.33 -51.06
CA GLU A 134 9.23 10.43 -52.47
C GLU A 134 10.77 10.66 -52.55
N ASN A 135 11.42 10.00 -53.53
CA ASN A 135 12.55 10.41 -54.37
C ASN A 135 13.45 9.24 -54.76
#